data_AF-A0A2S9G8R2-F1
#
_entry.id   AF-A0A2S9G8R2-F1
#
_cell.length_a   1.000
_cell.length_b   1.000
_cell.length_c   1.000
_cell.angle_alpha   90.00
_cell.angle_beta   90.00
_cell.angle_gamma   90.00
#
_symmetry.space_group_name_H-M   'P 1'
#
loop_
_entity.id
_entity.type
_entity.pdbx_description
1 polymer ?
#
loop_
_entity_poly.entity_id
_entity_poly.type
_entity_poly.pdbx_seq_one_letter_code
_entity_poly.pdbx_strand_id
1 'polypeptide(L)'
;PDVVGHTRHQQGNAVFTTSSITTVPGTTVATLVGSDTEAQCYPHQAIDRLGDGLIVSASDADGVIEAVEINPAQHPDRWVVAVQW
;
A
#
# COMPACT_ATOMS: atom_id res chain seq x y z
N PRO A 1 -5.75 7.01 7.31
CA PRO A 1 -4.68 7.93 7.78
C PRO A 1 -5.19 9.04 8.70
N ASP A 2 -6.33 9.70 8.48
CA ASP A 2 -6.83 10.64 9.51
C ASP A 2 -7.09 9.99 10.88
N VAL A 3 -7.52 8.73 10.89
CA VAL A 3 -7.81 7.95 12.10
C VAL A 3 -6.56 7.38 12.80
N VAL A 4 -5.38 7.43 12.16
CA VAL A 4 -4.10 6.92 12.73
C VAL A 4 -3.62 7.83 13.88
N GLY A 5 -4.07 9.09 13.89
CA GLY A 5 -3.82 10.03 14.99
C GLY A 5 -2.57 10.90 14.84
N HIS A 6 -1.97 10.94 13.64
CA HIS A 6 -0.87 11.87 13.32
C HIS A 6 -0.82 12.23 11.83
N THR A 7 -0.07 13.29 11.51
CA THR A 7 0.02 13.87 10.16
C THR A 7 1.20 13.35 9.32
N ARG A 8 1.90 12.28 9.72
CA ARG A 8 3.06 11.78 8.96
C ARG A 8 2.75 11.43 7.51
N HIS A 9 1.55 10.89 7.27
CA HIS A 9 1.03 10.53 5.94
C HIS A 9 0.70 11.75 5.06
N GLN A 10 0.52 12.91 5.68
CA GLN A 10 0.28 14.17 4.99
C GLN A 10 0.76 15.34 5.87
N GLN A 11 2.04 15.72 5.75
CA GLN A 11 2.57 16.87 6.50
C GLN A 11 1.96 18.21 6.04
N GLY A 12 1.38 18.25 4.84
CA GLY A 12 0.82 19.45 4.24
C GLY A 12 1.87 20.26 3.47
N ASN A 13 1.44 21.41 2.91
CA ASN A 13 2.30 22.32 2.14
C ASN A 13 3.09 21.66 0.99
N ALA A 14 2.53 20.62 0.37
CA ALA A 14 3.18 19.82 -0.67
C ALA A 14 4.52 19.18 -0.23
N VAL A 15 4.71 18.98 1.07
CA VAL A 15 5.85 18.25 1.62
C VAL A 15 5.49 16.77 1.71
N PHE A 16 6.16 15.96 0.89
CA PHE A 16 6.07 14.52 0.93
C PHE A 16 6.95 14.00 2.07
N THR A 17 6.47 12.97 2.75
CA THR A 17 7.28 12.19 3.68
C THR A 17 7.75 10.92 3.01
N THR A 18 8.88 10.39 3.46
CA THR A 18 9.28 9.03 3.07
C THR A 18 8.69 8.04 4.05
N SER A 19 7.99 7.03 3.54
CA SER A 19 7.46 5.91 4.31
C SER A 19 8.18 4.62 3.93
N SER A 20 8.57 3.85 4.94
CA SER A 20 9.07 2.48 4.76
C SER A 20 7.88 1.55 4.56
N ILE A 21 7.88 0.85 3.44
CA ILE A 21 6.80 -0.04 3.00
C ILE A 21 7.31 -1.47 3.03
N THR A 22 6.60 -2.37 3.71
CA THR A 22 6.91 -3.81 3.71
C THR A 22 5.95 -4.54 2.78
N THR A 23 6.48 -5.38 1.89
CA THR A 23 5.67 -6.16 0.95
C THR A 23 5.30 -7.53 1.53
N VAL A 24 4.21 -8.10 1.04
CA VAL A 24 3.78 -9.45 1.41
C VAL A 24 4.47 -10.47 0.48
N PRO A 25 5.20 -11.47 1.02
CA PRO A 25 5.89 -12.47 0.20
C PRO A 25 4.95 -13.20 -0.77
N GLY A 26 5.43 -13.42 -1.99
CA GLY A 26 4.67 -14.12 -3.04
C GLY A 26 3.68 -13.25 -3.81
N THR A 27 3.60 -11.95 -3.52
CA THR A 27 2.80 -10.99 -4.29
C THR A 27 3.56 -10.42 -5.50
N THR A 28 2.81 -9.86 -6.45
CA THR A 28 3.39 -9.19 -7.62
C THR A 28 4.22 -8.00 -7.17
N VAL A 29 3.73 -7.21 -6.22
CA VAL A 29 4.47 -6.06 -5.65
C VAL A 29 5.81 -6.51 -5.06
N ALA A 30 5.83 -7.56 -4.23
CA ALA A 30 7.07 -8.09 -3.67
C ALA A 30 8.08 -8.56 -4.74
N THR A 31 7.58 -9.09 -5.86
CA THR A 31 8.43 -9.50 -7.00
C THR A 31 9.04 -8.30 -7.73
N LEU A 32 8.33 -7.17 -7.77
CA LEU A 32 8.76 -5.96 -8.47
C LEU A 32 9.75 -5.11 -7.65
N VAL A 33 9.52 -4.97 -6.35
CA VAL A 33 10.29 -4.04 -5.50
C VAL A 33 11.14 -4.73 -4.42
N GLY A 34 10.95 -6.02 -4.19
CA GLY A 34 11.62 -6.77 -3.11
C GLY A 34 10.77 -6.84 -1.84
N SER A 35 11.39 -7.21 -0.72
CA SER A 35 10.74 -7.36 0.59
C SER A 35 10.25 -6.05 1.19
N ASP A 36 10.87 -4.95 0.81
CA ASP A 36 10.62 -3.61 1.34
C ASP A 36 11.06 -2.55 0.34
N THR A 37 10.51 -1.35 0.46
CA THR A 37 10.90 -0.17 -0.32
C THR A 37 10.64 1.11 0.48
N GLU A 38 11.35 2.18 0.11
CA GLU A 38 11.07 3.53 0.57
C GLU A 38 10.22 4.25 -0.48
N ALA A 39 9.15 4.91 -0.06
CA ALA A 39 8.21 5.55 -0.97
C ALA A 39 7.76 6.93 -0.49
N GLN A 40 7.40 7.80 -1.45
CA GLN A 40 6.91 9.15 -1.15
C GLN A 40 5.43 9.11 -0.79
N CYS A 41 5.08 9.69 0.35
CA CYS A 41 3.75 9.62 0.95
C CYS A 41 3.18 11.04 1.13
N TYR A 42 1.97 11.24 0.63
CA TYR A 42 1.17 12.46 0.80
C TYR A 42 -0.37 12.28 0.92
N PRO A 43 -0.98 11.07 1.01
CA PRO A 43 -2.42 10.94 1.14
C PRO A 43 -2.93 11.15 2.58
N HIS A 44 -4.07 11.82 2.71
CA HIS A 44 -4.81 11.89 3.99
C HIS A 44 -5.82 10.74 4.19
N GLN A 45 -6.07 9.96 3.15
CA GLN A 45 -7.01 8.84 3.13
C GLN A 45 -6.27 7.56 2.79
N ALA A 46 -6.82 6.42 3.23
CA ALA A 46 -6.31 5.10 2.92
C ALA A 46 -7.46 4.10 2.97
N ILE A 47 -7.19 2.91 2.47
CA ILE A 47 -8.14 1.82 2.41
C ILE A 47 -8.42 1.31 3.82
N ASP A 48 -9.70 1.35 4.22
CA ASP A 48 -10.19 0.73 5.46
C ASP A 48 -10.65 -0.71 5.21
N ARG A 49 -11.34 -0.93 4.07
CA ARG A 49 -11.85 -2.25 3.67
C ARG A 49 -11.51 -2.52 2.20
N LEU A 50 -10.98 -3.72 1.95
CA LEU A 50 -10.72 -4.20 0.58
C LEU A 50 -12.03 -4.45 -0.18
N GLY A 51 -11.98 -4.17 -1.49
CA GLY A 51 -12.97 -4.66 -2.44
C GLY A 51 -12.84 -6.17 -2.65
N ASP A 52 -13.92 -6.80 -3.09
CA ASP A 52 -13.97 -8.26 -3.28
C ASP A 52 -12.92 -8.74 -4.31
N GLY A 53 -12.23 -9.83 -3.98
CA GLY A 53 -11.19 -10.43 -4.81
C GLY A 53 -9.81 -9.77 -4.70
N LEU A 54 -9.68 -8.65 -4.00
CA LEU A 54 -8.39 -8.02 -3.72
C LEU A 54 -7.71 -8.64 -2.50
N ILE A 55 -6.38 -8.60 -2.51
CA ILE A 55 -5.51 -8.92 -1.37
C ILE A 55 -4.59 -7.73 -1.07
N VAL A 56 -4.16 -7.61 0.19
CA VAL A 56 -3.09 -6.67 0.57
C VAL A 56 -1.76 -7.23 0.05
N SER A 57 -0.97 -6.40 -0.63
CA SER A 57 0.37 -6.76 -1.10
C SER A 57 1.48 -5.93 -0.48
N ALA A 58 1.16 -4.82 0.19
CA ALA A 58 2.11 -4.08 1.02
C ALA A 58 1.43 -3.21 2.09
N SER A 59 2.14 -2.91 3.16
CA SER A 59 1.71 -1.99 4.22
C SER A 59 2.88 -1.20 4.81
N ASP A 60 2.61 -0.05 5.41
CA ASP A 60 3.61 0.73 6.14
C ASP A 60 3.74 0.28 7.61
N ALA A 61 4.58 1.00 8.39
CA ALA A 61 4.81 0.73 9.80
C ALA A 61 3.60 1.02 10.71
N ASP A 62 2.64 1.83 10.25
CA ASP A 62 1.38 2.08 10.96
C ASP A 62 0.31 1.03 10.64
N GLY A 63 0.63 0.07 9.75
CA GLY A 63 -0.30 -0.96 9.26
C GLY A 63 -1.29 -0.43 8.22
N VAL A 64 -1.06 0.76 7.67
CA VAL A 64 -1.84 1.31 6.57
C VAL A 64 -1.59 0.47 5.32
N ILE A 65 -2.66 0.15 4.59
CA ILE A 65 -2.57 -0.59 3.33
C ILE A 65 -1.97 0.33 2.26
N GLU A 66 -0.83 -0.09 1.72
CA GLU A 66 -0.03 0.71 0.80
C GLU A 66 -0.03 0.12 -0.62
N ALA A 67 -0.28 -1.18 -0.75
CA ALA A 67 -0.57 -1.78 -2.03
C ALA A 67 -1.61 -2.90 -1.94
N VAL A 68 -2.38 -3.03 -3.03
CA VAL A 68 -3.34 -4.11 -3.23
C VAL A 68 -3.20 -4.69 -4.63
N GLU A 69 -3.54 -5.96 -4.77
CA GLU A 69 -3.61 -6.64 -6.07
C GLU A 69 -4.79 -7.62 -6.13
N ILE A 70 -5.21 -7.99 -7.34
CA ILE A 70 -6.22 -9.04 -7.51
C ILE A 70 -5.61 -10.38 -7.12
N ASN A 71 -6.34 -11.21 -6.35
CA ASN A 71 -5.84 -12.51 -5.92
C ASN A 71 -5.61 -13.44 -7.13
N PRO A 72 -4.35 -13.78 -7.48
CA PRO A 72 -4.08 -14.60 -8.67
C PRO A 72 -4.57 -16.04 -8.53
N ALA A 73 -4.75 -16.54 -7.29
CA ALA A 73 -5.30 -17.87 -7.06
C ALA A 73 -6.82 -17.93 -7.33
N GLN A 74 -7.54 -16.81 -7.21
CA GLN A 74 -8.97 -16.72 -7.50
C GLN A 74 -9.25 -16.20 -8.92
N HIS A 75 -8.34 -15.40 -9.48
CA HIS A 75 -8.51 -14.71 -10.75
C HIS A 75 -7.25 -14.80 -11.63
N PRO A 76 -6.85 -16.01 -12.08
CA PRO A 76 -5.57 -16.24 -12.76
C PRO A 76 -5.44 -15.51 -14.11
N ASP A 77 -6.54 -15.19 -14.77
CA ASP A 77 -6.55 -14.50 -16.08
C ASP A 77 -6.64 -12.96 -15.95
N ARG A 78 -6.55 -12.42 -14.74
CA ARG A 78 -6.63 -10.98 -14.46
C ARG A 78 -5.34 -10.46 -13.87
N TRP A 79 -5.03 -9.21 -14.19
CA TRP A 79 -3.88 -8.51 -13.64
C TRP A 79 -4.30 -7.12 -13.17
N VAL A 80 -4.14 -6.85 -11.88
CA VAL A 80 -4.44 -5.56 -11.23
C VAL A 80 -3.45 -5.37 -10.10
N VAL A 81 -2.75 -4.24 -10.10
CA VAL A 81 -1.91 -3.76 -9.01
C VAL A 81 -2.25 -2.28 -8.80
N ALA A 82 -2.41 -1.85 -7.55
CA ALA A 82 -2.54 -0.46 -7.17
C ALA A 82 -1.66 -0.17 -5.95
N VAL A 83 -1.00 0.97 -5.98
CA VAL A 83 -0.16 1.49 -4.89
C VAL A 83 -0.72 2.83 -4.41
N GLN A 84 -0.57 3.09 -3.13
CA GLN A 84 -1.05 4.32 -2.48
C GLN A 84 0.02 5.43 -2.50
N TRP A 85 1.30 5.05 -2.47
CA TRP A 85 2.43 5.97 -2.61
C TRP A 85 2.67 6.45 -4.05
#